data_AF-A0A923IWV8-F1
#
_entry.id   AF-A0A923IWV8-F1
#
_cell.length_a   1.000
_cell.length_b   1.000
_cell.length_c   1.000
_cell.angle_alpha   90.00
_cell.angle_beta   90.00
_cell.angle_gamma   90.00
#
_symmetry.space_group_name_H-M   'P 1'
#
loop_
_entity.id
_entity.type
_entity.pdbx_description
1 polymer ?
#
loop_
_entity_poly.entity_id
_entity_poly.type
_entity_poly.pdbx_seq_one_letter_code
_entity_poly.pdbx_strand_id
1 'polypeptide(L)'
;MTIDQLKEVMKYHLKSFNDEGVGINDQTIHNSVLSDSDGIGNANSKTIYRAFMRWTMTENGHEDKVWPSDWFEKDVSYLASKII
;
A
#
# COMPACT_ATOMS: atom_id res chain seq x y z
N MET A 1 -5.36 15.43 0.03
CA MET A 1 -5.91 14.08 0.31
C MET A 1 -6.13 13.90 1.81
N THR A 2 -7.25 13.30 2.23
CA THR A 2 -7.57 12.91 3.62
C THR A 2 -7.17 11.47 3.93
N ILE A 3 -7.20 11.07 5.21
CA ILE A 3 -6.85 9.69 5.62
C ILE A 3 -7.80 8.67 4.98
N ASP A 4 -9.10 8.96 4.91
CA ASP A 4 -10.08 8.05 4.31
C ASP A 4 -9.89 7.92 2.80
N GLN A 5 -9.57 9.03 2.11
CA GLN A 5 -9.22 8.99 0.69
C GLN A 5 -7.96 8.16 0.45
N LEU A 6 -6.95 8.29 1.30
CA LEU A 6 -5.72 7.51 1.21
C LEU A 6 -6.01 6.02 1.40
N LYS A 7 -6.84 5.65 2.37
CA LYS A 7 -7.26 4.25 2.59
C LYS A 7 -7.98 3.69 1.36
N GLU A 8 -8.87 4.46 0.71
CA GLU A 8 -9.53 4.02 -0.52
C GLU A 8 -8.53 3.78 -1.66
N VAL A 9 -7.53 4.65 -1.83
CA VAL A 9 -6.47 4.45 -2.83
C VAL A 9 -5.63 3.21 -2.51
N MET A 10 -5.25 3.03 -1.25
CA MET A 10 -4.53 1.82 -0.81
C MET A 10 -5.32 0.55 -1.13
N LYS A 11 -6.61 0.52 -0.79
CA LYS A 11 -7.51 -0.61 -1.08
C LYS A 11 -7.69 -0.82 -2.58
N TYR A 12 -7.78 0.25 -3.36
CA TYR A 12 -7.86 0.17 -4.82
C TYR A 12 -6.64 -0.53 -5.42
N HIS A 13 -5.42 -0.12 -5.02
CA HIS A 13 -4.20 -0.76 -5.50
C HIS A 13 -4.04 -2.19 -4.98
N LEU A 14 -4.39 -2.46 -3.71
CA LEU A 14 -4.38 -3.83 -3.19
C LEU A 14 -5.31 -4.74 -3.99
N LYS A 15 -6.51 -4.29 -4.38
CA LYS A 15 -7.42 -5.06 -5.24
C LYS A 15 -6.77 -5.41 -6.59
N SER A 16 -5.91 -4.56 -7.14
CA SER A 16 -5.22 -4.83 -8.41
C SER A 16 -4.15 -5.92 -8.32
N PHE A 17 -3.62 -6.20 -7.12
CA PHE A 17 -2.65 -7.27 -6.85
C PHE A 17 -3.30 -8.53 -6.25
N ASN A 18 -4.60 -8.50 -6.00
CA ASN A 18 -5.29 -9.52 -5.24
C ASN A 18 -5.76 -10.69 -6.13
N ASP A 19 -4.81 -11.50 -6.57
CA ASP A 19 -5.07 -12.66 -7.41
C ASP A 19 -5.84 -13.77 -6.67
N GLU A 20 -5.70 -13.84 -5.35
CA GLU A 20 -6.31 -14.87 -4.49
C GLU A 20 -7.74 -14.54 -4.03
N GLY A 21 -8.26 -13.35 -4.39
CA GLY A 21 -9.63 -12.95 -4.06
C GLY A 21 -9.87 -12.64 -2.58
N VAL A 22 -8.82 -12.21 -1.85
CA VAL A 22 -8.90 -11.78 -0.44
C VAL A 22 -9.89 -10.61 -0.29
N GLY A 23 -10.72 -10.62 0.75
CA GLY A 23 -11.60 -9.48 1.05
C GLY A 23 -10.77 -8.24 1.44
N ILE A 24 -10.75 -7.21 0.59
CA ILE A 24 -9.99 -5.98 0.84
C ILE A 24 -10.80 -4.98 1.67
N ASN A 25 -10.28 -4.64 2.86
CA ASN A 25 -10.86 -3.69 3.81
C ASN A 25 -9.76 -2.92 4.57
N ASP A 26 -10.17 -2.12 5.55
CA ASP A 26 -9.30 -1.25 6.35
C ASP A 26 -8.32 -2.03 7.27
N GLN A 27 -8.60 -3.31 7.52
CA GLN A 27 -7.83 -4.25 8.33
C GLN A 27 -6.99 -5.22 7.48
N THR A 28 -7.01 -5.08 6.15
CA THR A 28 -6.21 -5.93 5.27
C THR A 28 -4.73 -5.68 5.48
N ILE A 29 -4.00 -6.72 5.91
CA ILE A 29 -2.55 -6.72 6.02
C ILE A 29 -1.94 -6.73 4.62
N HIS A 30 -1.02 -5.82 4.32
CA HIS A 30 -0.47 -5.72 2.96
C HIS A 30 0.24 -7.00 2.51
N ASN A 31 0.94 -7.69 3.42
CA ASN A 31 1.61 -8.96 3.12
C ASN A 31 0.65 -10.12 2.82
N SER A 32 -0.66 -10.00 3.10
CA SER A 32 -1.64 -11.01 2.69
C SER A 32 -2.09 -10.85 1.23
N VAL A 33 -1.60 -9.82 0.52
CA VAL A 33 -1.97 -9.51 -0.86
C VAL A 33 -0.73 -9.29 -1.72
N LEU A 34 0.28 -8.60 -1.20
CA LEU A 34 1.52 -8.30 -1.89
C LEU A 34 2.54 -9.39 -1.59
N SER A 35 2.81 -10.27 -2.57
CA SER A 35 3.73 -11.38 -2.42
C SER A 35 5.19 -10.93 -2.40
N ASP A 36 6.03 -11.64 -1.63
CA ASP A 36 7.50 -11.50 -1.68
C ASP A 36 8.13 -12.26 -2.83
N SER A 37 7.41 -13.24 -3.38
CA SER A 37 7.93 -14.16 -4.41
C SER A 37 7.39 -13.87 -5.81
N ASP A 38 6.67 -12.76 -5.99
CA ASP A 38 6.22 -12.30 -7.30
C ASP A 38 7.24 -11.37 -7.97
N GLY A 39 7.11 -11.23 -9.29
CA GLY A 39 7.97 -10.35 -10.08
C GLY A 39 9.37 -10.90 -10.40
N ILE A 40 10.27 -10.01 -10.84
CA ILE A 40 11.65 -10.34 -11.23
C ILE A 40 12.60 -9.34 -10.58
N GLY A 41 13.56 -9.83 -9.79
CA GLY A 41 14.53 -9.00 -9.07
C GLY A 41 13.84 -8.10 -8.04
N ASN A 42 14.11 -6.78 -8.08
CA ASN A 42 13.49 -5.81 -7.16
C ASN A 42 12.11 -5.33 -7.63
N ALA A 43 11.64 -5.76 -8.80
CA ALA A 43 10.34 -5.37 -9.35
C ALA A 43 9.25 -6.36 -8.91
N ASN A 44 8.96 -6.39 -7.61
CA ASN A 44 7.88 -7.16 -7.01
C ASN A 44 6.68 -6.26 -6.64
N SER A 45 5.53 -6.86 -6.35
CA SER A 45 4.28 -6.14 -6.04
C SER A 45 4.45 -5.17 -4.87
N LYS A 46 5.20 -5.56 -3.81
CA LYS A 46 5.53 -4.67 -2.68
C LYS A 46 6.23 -3.39 -3.12
N THR A 47 7.22 -3.51 -3.99
CA THR A 47 8.01 -2.37 -4.47
C THR A 47 7.17 -1.48 -5.39
N ILE A 48 6.40 -2.09 -6.29
CA ILE A 48 5.51 -1.37 -7.21
C ILE A 48 4.41 -0.64 -6.45
N TYR A 49 3.76 -1.30 -5.50
CA TYR A 49 2.74 -0.72 -4.62
C TYR A 49 3.29 0.51 -3.89
N ARG A 50 4.46 0.36 -3.25
CA ARG A 50 5.09 1.47 -2.52
C ARG A 50 5.43 2.64 -3.44
N ALA A 51 5.91 2.37 -4.66
CA ALA A 51 6.20 3.41 -5.65
C ALA A 51 4.94 4.18 -6.05
N PHE A 52 3.83 3.48 -6.33
CA PHE A 52 2.55 4.12 -6.64
C PHE A 52 2.05 4.98 -5.50
N MET A 53 2.07 4.48 -4.27
CA MET A 53 1.61 5.26 -3.12
C MET A 53 2.46 6.51 -2.91
N ARG A 54 3.79 6.44 -3.02
CA ARG A 54 4.67 7.63 -2.91
C ARG A 54 4.37 8.66 -4.00
N TRP A 55 4.17 8.19 -5.23
CA TRP A 55 3.77 9.06 -6.33
C TRP A 55 2.40 9.71 -6.05
N THR A 56 1.38 8.95 -5.66
CA THR A 56 0.06 9.48 -5.31
C THR A 56 0.13 10.53 -4.20
N MET A 57 0.88 10.28 -3.13
CA MET A 57 1.05 11.24 -2.04
C MET A 57 1.65 12.56 -2.56
N THR A 58 2.70 12.46 -3.38
CA THR A 58 3.40 13.60 -3.97
C THR A 58 2.48 14.43 -4.87
N GLU A 59 1.73 13.79 -5.78
CA GLU A 59 0.76 14.46 -6.66
C GLU A 59 -0.38 15.12 -5.88
N ASN A 60 -0.64 14.68 -4.65
CA ASN A 60 -1.64 15.27 -3.76
C ASN A 60 -1.06 16.30 -2.78
N GLY A 61 0.18 16.76 -3.00
CA GLY A 61 0.81 17.83 -2.22
C GLY A 61 1.34 17.41 -0.85
N HIS A 62 1.55 16.11 -0.62
CA HIS A 62 2.10 15.59 0.63
C HIS A 62 3.59 15.30 0.51
N GLU A 63 4.33 15.49 1.61
CA GLU A 63 5.75 15.16 1.68
C GLU A 63 5.99 13.65 1.58
N ASP A 64 7.11 13.29 0.95
CA ASP A 64 7.57 11.91 0.84
C ASP A 64 8.19 11.44 2.16
N LYS A 65 7.33 10.99 3.08
CA LYS A 65 7.72 10.50 4.41
C LYS A 65 8.37 9.12 4.34
N VAL A 66 9.28 8.85 5.26
CA VAL A 66 9.82 7.50 5.47
C VAL A 66 8.71 6.60 6.02
N TRP A 67 8.48 5.47 5.36
CA TRP A 67 7.50 4.48 5.80
C TRP A 67 8.08 3.63 6.96
N PRO A 68 7.24 3.17 7.89
CA PRO A 68 7.65 2.18 8.90
C PRO A 68 8.32 0.96 8.23
N SER A 69 9.41 0.45 8.81
CA SER A 69 10.14 -0.69 8.21
C SER A 69 9.29 -1.96 8.14
N ASP A 70 8.32 -2.10 9.03
CA ASP A 70 7.38 -3.22 9.13
C ASP A 70 6.03 -2.95 8.45
N TRP A 71 5.93 -1.92 7.59
CA TRP A 71 4.66 -1.48 6.99
C TRP A 71 3.87 -2.60 6.30
N PHE A 72 4.55 -3.57 5.71
CA PHE A 72 3.93 -4.67 4.98
C PHE A 72 3.21 -5.65 5.92
N GLU A 73 3.64 -5.74 7.17
CA GLU A 73 2.99 -6.55 8.23
C GLU A 73 1.84 -5.80 8.91
N LYS A 74 1.45 -4.64 8.37
CA LYS A 74 0.41 -3.79 8.95
C LYS A 74 -0.77 -3.65 8.02
N ASP A 75 -1.89 -3.29 8.61
CA ASP A 75 -3.11 -3.03 7.87
C ASP A 75 -3.10 -1.65 7.18
N VAL A 76 -4.05 -1.48 6.27
CA VAL A 76 -4.33 -0.22 5.56
C VAL A 76 -4.51 0.95 6.53
N SER A 77 -5.26 0.76 7.63
CA SER A 77 -5.53 1.84 8.58
C SER A 77 -4.27 2.33 9.29
N TYR A 78 -3.43 1.41 9.75
CA TYR A 78 -2.16 1.71 10.37
C TYR A 78 -1.28 2.50 9.41
N LEU A 79 -1.08 1.98 8.19
CA LEU A 79 -0.16 2.62 7.25
C LEU A 79 -0.64 4.01 6.84
N ALA A 80 -1.93 4.16 6.52
CA ALA A 80 -2.50 5.46 6.16
C ALA A 80 -2.28 6.51 7.25
N SER A 81 -2.41 6.13 8.53
CA SER A 81 -2.17 7.04 9.67
C SER A 81 -0.71 7.47 9.85
N LYS A 82 0.24 6.73 9.28
CA LYS A 82 1.68 7.01 9.42
C LYS A 82 2.26 7.82 8.28
N ILE A 83 1.68 7.73 7.08
CA ILE A 83 2.26 8.32 5.89
C ILE A 83 1.53 9.58 5.41
N ILE A 84 0.33 9.86 5.91
CA ILE A 84 -0.36 11.14 5.70
C ILE A 84 0.18 12.22 6.63
#